data_AF-A0A2N9MWH3-F1
#
_entry.id   AF-A0A2N9MWH3-F1
#
_cell.length_a   1.000
_cell.length_b   1.000
_cell.length_c   1.000
_cell.angle_alpha   90.00
_cell.angle_beta   90.00
_cell.angle_gamma   90.00
#
_symmetry.space_group_name_H-M   'P 1'
#
loop_
_entity.id
_entity.type
_entity.pdbx_description
1 polymer ?
#
loop_
_entity_poly.entity_id
_entity_poly.type
_entity_poly.pdbx_seq_one_letter_code
_entity_poly.pdbx_strand_id
1 'polypeptide(L)'
;MAEWLRQAGRKFNQVAAAMTETDQISRWHPASILGAAAVIALLYAPHPPEKFRPEFDPKSFPVAAVQRMHLDPAARIFTYDQWGDYLIYSLYPKTKVFMDGRSDYYGSEFNQKYLDVITVSYGWEKTLARFGVDTILMPPSTPLAGTLKESARWRVVYDDGVAVVFRPSKKTAGTTNSITAGDGSCRDREITKTEASDRRITKNKTKT
;
A
#
# COMPACT_ATOMS: atom_id res chain seq x y z
N MET A 1 28.06 18.01 -68.12
CA MET A 1 27.61 17.49 -66.81
C MET A 1 28.22 18.36 -65.72
N ALA A 2 27.40 18.98 -64.87
CA ALA A 2 27.86 19.96 -63.89
C ALA A 2 28.72 19.32 -62.79
N GLU A 3 29.76 20.01 -62.32
CA GLU A 3 30.74 19.47 -61.37
C GLU A 3 30.14 19.06 -60.02
N TRP A 4 29.04 19.70 -59.60
CA TRP A 4 28.33 19.36 -58.37
C TRP A 4 27.72 17.95 -58.41
N LEU A 5 27.26 17.48 -59.58
CA LEU A 5 26.75 16.11 -59.76
C LEU A 5 27.87 15.07 -59.60
N ARG A 6 29.07 15.36 -60.11
CA ARG A 6 30.25 14.49 -59.95
C ARG A 6 30.77 14.47 -58.51
N GLN A 7 30.65 15.58 -57.78
CA GLN A 7 30.99 15.62 -56.35
C GLN A 7 29.96 14.88 -55.49
N ALA A 8 28.67 15.03 -55.78
CA ALA A 8 27.60 14.30 -55.10
C ALA A 8 27.74 12.79 -55.29
N GLY A 9 28.00 12.33 -56.53
CA GLY A 9 28.24 10.91 -56.82
C GLY A 9 29.48 10.34 -56.11
N ARG A 10 30.57 11.11 -56.00
CA ARG A 10 31.77 10.67 -55.26
C ARG A 10 31.53 10.57 -53.76
N LYS A 11 30.80 11.53 -53.17
CA LYS A 11 30.41 11.47 -51.75
C LYS A 11 29.50 10.27 -51.48
N PHE A 12 28.51 10.03 -52.36
CA PHE A 12 27.62 8.88 -52.24
C PHE A 12 28.39 7.56 -52.30
N ASN A 13 29.32 7.40 -53.25
CA ASN A 13 30.13 6.19 -53.37
C ASN A 13 31.08 5.99 -52.17
N GLN A 14 31.62 7.06 -51.58
CA GLN A 14 32.44 6.96 -50.36
C GLN A 14 31.61 6.53 -49.14
N VAL A 15 30.40 7.07 -48.98
CA VAL A 15 29.47 6.68 -47.91
C VAL A 15 29.01 5.23 -48.09
N ALA A 16 28.71 4.81 -49.32
CA ALA A 16 28.32 3.44 -49.63
C ALA A 16 29.48 2.45 -49.38
N ALA A 17 30.72 2.82 -49.70
CA ALA A 17 31.90 1.99 -49.43
C ALA A 17 32.15 1.83 -47.91
N ALA A 18 32.00 2.90 -47.13
CA ALA A 18 32.12 2.86 -45.67
C ALA A 18 31.00 2.04 -45.00
N MET A 19 29.78 2.07 -45.55
CA MET A 19 28.69 1.19 -45.12
C MET A 19 28.96 -0.29 -45.46
N THR A 20 29.56 -0.57 -46.61
CA THR A 20 29.88 -1.94 -47.05
C THR A 20 30.95 -2.59 -46.16
N GLU A 21 31.92 -1.84 -45.64
CA GLU A 21 32.89 -2.34 -44.65
C GLU A 21 32.22 -2.75 -43.33
N THR A 22 31.12 -2.09 -42.95
CA THR A 22 30.35 -2.45 -41.75
C THR A 22 29.48 -3.70 -42.01
N ASP A 23 28.96 -3.85 -43.23
CA ASP A 23 28.10 -4.97 -43.66
C ASP A 23 28.86 -6.28 -43.92
N GLN A 24 30.16 -6.23 -44.25
CA GLN A 24 30.97 -7.43 -44.47
C GLN A 24 31.35 -8.19 -43.19
N ILE A 25 30.99 -7.66 -42.00
CA ILE A 25 31.25 -8.34 -40.73
C ILE A 25 30.12 -9.35 -40.47
N SER A 26 30.16 -10.47 -41.19
CA SER A 26 29.31 -11.67 -41.08
C SER A 26 29.17 -12.25 -39.65
N ARG A 27 29.94 -11.75 -38.67
CA ARG A 27 30.09 -12.28 -37.31
C ARG A 27 29.01 -11.82 -36.31
N TRP A 28 28.09 -10.92 -36.70
CA TRP A 28 27.03 -10.44 -35.80
C TRP A 28 25.72 -11.22 -35.95
N HIS A 29 25.41 -11.81 -37.11
CA HIS A 29 24.23 -12.67 -37.24
C HIS A 29 24.25 -13.91 -36.33
N PRO A 30 25.35 -14.71 -36.22
CA PRO A 30 25.37 -15.83 -35.29
C PRO A 30 25.32 -15.36 -33.83
N ALA A 31 25.95 -14.23 -33.49
CA ALA A 31 25.87 -13.64 -32.16
C ALA A 31 24.43 -13.20 -31.82
N SER A 32 23.73 -12.56 -32.77
CA SER A 32 22.32 -12.18 -32.62
C SER A 32 21.40 -13.39 -32.55
N ILE A 33 21.64 -14.43 -33.36
CA ILE A 33 20.87 -15.69 -33.31
C ILE A 33 21.10 -16.39 -31.98
N LEU A 34 22.34 -16.49 -31.50
CA LEU A 34 22.66 -17.05 -30.19
C LEU A 34 22.04 -16.23 -29.06
N GLY A 35 22.07 -14.90 -29.16
CA GLY A 35 21.40 -14.01 -28.21
C GLY A 35 19.89 -14.21 -28.19
N ALA A 36 19.24 -14.26 -29.36
CA ALA A 36 17.80 -14.52 -29.47
C ALA A 36 17.43 -15.91 -28.95
N ALA A 37 18.22 -16.94 -29.30
CA ALA A 37 18.02 -18.30 -28.81
C ALA A 37 18.18 -18.38 -27.28
N ALA A 38 19.13 -17.66 -26.69
CA ALA A 38 19.31 -17.58 -25.24
C ALA A 38 18.11 -16.90 -24.55
N VAL A 39 17.58 -15.82 -25.12
CA VAL A 39 16.37 -15.16 -24.60
C VAL A 39 15.16 -16.09 -24.68
N ILE A 40 14.95 -16.76 -25.81
CA ILE A 40 13.87 -17.75 -25.98
C ILE A 40 14.04 -18.87 -24.95
N ALA A 41 15.24 -19.45 -24.82
CA ALA A 41 15.50 -20.50 -23.85
C ALA A 41 15.20 -20.04 -22.40
N LEU A 42 15.51 -18.79 -22.05
CA LEU A 42 15.20 -18.23 -20.73
C LEU A 42 13.68 -18.05 -20.51
N LEU A 43 12.95 -17.58 -21.52
CA LEU A 43 11.50 -17.38 -21.46
C LEU A 43 10.73 -18.71 -21.35
N TYR A 44 11.23 -19.77 -21.98
CA TYR A 44 10.58 -21.08 -22.02
C TYR A 44 11.23 -22.14 -21.11
N ALA A 45 12.21 -21.76 -20.29
CA ALA A 45 12.82 -22.67 -19.33
C ALA A 45 11.77 -23.13 -18.30
N PRO A 46 11.64 -24.43 -18.01
CA PRO A 46 10.68 -24.92 -17.01
C PRO A 46 11.02 -24.46 -15.58
N HIS A 47 12.30 -24.15 -15.33
CA HIS A 47 12.79 -23.65 -14.04
C HIS A 47 13.75 -22.48 -14.25
N PRO A 48 13.24 -21.28 -14.57
CA PRO A 48 14.10 -20.10 -14.72
C PRO A 48 14.76 -19.78 -13.37
N PRO A 49 15.99 -19.23 -13.37
CA PRO A 49 16.63 -18.77 -12.14
C PRO A 49 15.73 -17.79 -11.39
N GLU A 50 15.82 -17.73 -10.06
CA GLU A 50 14.92 -16.91 -9.23
C GLU A 50 14.82 -15.44 -9.69
N LYS A 51 15.93 -14.85 -10.15
CA LYS A 51 15.99 -13.47 -10.67
C LYS A 51 15.20 -13.24 -11.96
N PHE A 52 14.87 -14.30 -12.68
CA PHE A 52 14.14 -14.27 -13.95
C PHE A 52 12.75 -14.90 -13.81
N ARG A 53 12.32 -15.25 -12.59
CA ARG A 53 10.93 -15.62 -12.33
C ARG A 53 10.07 -14.36 -12.36
N PRO A 54 8.94 -14.36 -13.10
CA PRO A 54 8.02 -13.23 -13.14
C PRO A 54 7.12 -13.21 -11.88
N GLU A 55 7.73 -13.19 -10.71
CA GLU A 55 7.05 -13.26 -9.41
C GLU A 55 7.40 -12.03 -8.56
N PHE A 56 6.46 -11.61 -7.71
CA PHE A 56 6.71 -10.56 -6.73
C PHE A 56 7.46 -11.13 -5.52
N ASP A 57 8.50 -10.43 -5.07
CA ASP A 57 9.27 -10.83 -3.88
C ASP A 57 8.35 -10.80 -2.64
N PRO A 58 8.09 -11.95 -1.98
CA PRO A 58 7.20 -12.02 -0.83
C PRO A 58 7.75 -11.29 0.41
N LYS A 59 9.03 -10.90 0.42
CA LYS A 59 9.61 -10.08 1.49
C LYS A 59 9.31 -8.59 1.33
N SER A 60 8.95 -8.17 0.12
CA SER A 60 8.74 -6.76 -0.24
C SER A 60 7.28 -6.45 -0.57
N PHE A 61 6.51 -7.46 -1.00
CA PHE A 61 5.11 -7.34 -1.41
C PHE A 61 4.18 -8.20 -0.54
N PRO A 62 2.90 -7.79 -0.38
CA PRO A 62 1.93 -8.44 0.50
C PRO A 62 1.34 -9.72 -0.14
N VAL A 63 2.19 -10.62 -0.66
CA VAL A 63 1.75 -11.81 -1.42
C VAL A 63 0.90 -12.74 -0.56
N ALA A 64 1.41 -13.10 0.62
CA ALA A 64 0.71 -13.99 1.54
C ALA A 64 -0.56 -13.34 2.11
N ALA A 65 -0.54 -12.04 2.40
CA ALA A 65 -1.71 -11.29 2.86
C ALA A 65 -2.83 -11.36 1.81
N VAL A 66 -2.54 -11.02 0.55
CA VAL A 66 -3.55 -11.02 -0.52
C VAL A 66 -4.09 -12.43 -0.80
N GLN A 67 -3.25 -13.47 -0.76
CA GLN A 67 -3.69 -14.85 -0.97
C GLN A 67 -4.59 -15.37 0.16
N ARG A 68 -4.32 -15.00 1.41
CA ARG A 68 -5.08 -15.46 2.59
C ARG A 68 -6.32 -14.62 2.85
N MET A 69 -6.28 -13.35 2.49
CA MET A 69 -7.41 -12.45 2.61
C MET A 69 -8.42 -12.76 1.51
N HIS A 70 -9.51 -13.41 1.89
CA HIS A 70 -10.73 -13.42 1.09
C HIS A 70 -11.29 -11.99 1.11
N LEU A 71 -10.76 -11.14 0.23
CA LEU A 71 -11.21 -9.77 0.04
C LEU A 71 -12.59 -9.81 -0.59
N ASP A 72 -13.53 -9.11 0.05
CA ASP A 72 -14.81 -8.83 -0.58
C ASP A 72 -14.53 -7.97 -1.82
N PRO A 73 -15.08 -8.31 -3.01
CA PRO A 73 -15.03 -7.44 -4.18
C PRO A 73 -15.48 -6.00 -3.90
N ALA A 74 -16.38 -5.80 -2.93
CA ALA A 74 -16.85 -4.48 -2.52
C ALA A 74 -15.94 -3.76 -1.51
N ALA A 75 -14.90 -4.43 -1.00
CA ALA A 75 -14.00 -3.86 0.02
C ALA A 75 -13.32 -2.59 -0.49
N ARG A 76 -13.31 -1.57 0.37
CA ARG A 76 -12.68 -0.28 0.11
C ARG A 76 -11.34 -0.23 0.84
N ILE A 77 -10.30 -0.64 0.12
CA ILE A 77 -8.97 -0.87 0.67
C ILE A 77 -8.14 0.41 0.60
N PHE A 78 -7.69 0.91 1.75
CA PHE A 78 -6.58 1.85 1.83
C PHE A 78 -5.27 1.05 1.84
N THR A 79 -4.44 1.25 0.83
CA THR A 79 -3.19 0.51 0.64
C THR A 79 -1.99 1.44 0.69
N TYR A 80 -0.83 0.89 1.04
CA TYR A 80 0.45 1.52 0.72
C TYR A 80 0.61 1.65 -0.80
N ASP A 81 1.10 2.78 -1.27
CA ASP A 81 1.12 3.24 -2.66
C ASP A 81 1.96 2.32 -3.53
N GLN A 82 3.11 1.88 -3.01
CA GLN A 82 3.99 0.92 -3.69
C GLN A 82 3.32 -0.44 -3.93
N TRP A 83 2.24 -0.75 -3.20
CA TRP A 83 1.49 -2.00 -3.36
C TRP A 83 0.21 -1.82 -4.17
N GLY A 84 -0.14 -0.60 -4.58
CA GLY A 84 -1.35 -0.31 -5.35
C GLY A 84 -1.39 -1.08 -6.67
N ASP A 85 -0.30 -1.02 -7.46
CA ASP A 85 -0.22 -1.73 -8.73
C ASP A 85 -0.22 -3.25 -8.57
N TYR A 86 0.41 -3.76 -7.51
CA TYR A 86 0.37 -5.18 -7.18
C TYR A 86 -1.05 -5.67 -6.87
N LEU A 87 -1.83 -4.89 -6.12
CA LEU A 87 -3.23 -5.20 -5.85
C LEU A 87 -4.08 -5.13 -7.11
N ILE A 88 -3.86 -4.12 -7.98
CA ILE A 88 -4.53 -4.05 -9.28
C ILE A 88 -4.23 -5.32 -10.08
N TYR A 89 -2.96 -5.69 -10.24
CA TYR A 89 -2.56 -6.89 -10.97
C TYR A 89 -3.20 -8.17 -10.40
N SER A 90 -3.20 -8.33 -9.08
CA SER A 90 -3.61 -9.57 -8.41
C SER A 90 -5.13 -9.71 -8.24
N LEU A 91 -5.87 -8.60 -8.19
CA LEU A 91 -7.30 -8.58 -7.83
C LEU A 91 -8.20 -8.02 -8.94
N TYR A 92 -7.63 -7.69 -10.11
CA TYR A 92 -8.42 -7.29 -11.28
C TYR A 92 -9.42 -8.39 -11.68
N PRO A 93 -10.65 -8.03 -12.14
CA PRO A 93 -11.22 -6.69 -12.31
C PRO A 93 -12.01 -6.17 -11.09
N LYS A 94 -12.01 -6.91 -9.98
CA LYS A 94 -13.05 -6.79 -8.96
C LYS A 94 -12.76 -5.71 -7.91
N THR A 95 -11.48 -5.46 -7.62
CA THR A 95 -11.08 -4.57 -6.52
C THR A 95 -10.57 -3.23 -7.05
N LYS A 96 -10.96 -2.15 -6.37
CA LYS A 96 -10.40 -0.81 -6.58
C LYS A 96 -9.43 -0.47 -5.46
N VAL A 97 -8.30 0.11 -5.81
CA VAL A 97 -7.29 0.60 -4.85
C VAL A 97 -7.51 2.07 -4.54
N PHE A 98 -7.03 2.51 -3.38
CA PHE A 98 -7.09 3.93 -2.98
C PHE A 98 -6.09 4.80 -3.76
N MET A 99 -4.87 4.28 -3.96
CA MET A 99 -3.78 4.95 -4.68
C MET A 99 -2.87 3.88 -5.30
N ASP A 100 -2.21 4.23 -6.41
CA ASP A 100 -1.21 3.41 -7.11
C ASP A 100 -0.05 4.29 -7.62
N GLY A 101 0.94 3.68 -8.29
CA GLY A 101 2.15 4.35 -8.73
C GLY A 101 1.94 5.52 -9.70
N ARG A 102 0.75 5.68 -10.28
CA ARG A 102 0.38 6.79 -11.18
C ARG A 102 0.00 8.05 -10.41
N SER A 103 0.81 8.39 -9.41
CA SER A 103 0.56 9.49 -8.46
C SER A 103 0.39 10.87 -9.13
N ASP A 104 0.92 11.06 -10.33
CA ASP A 104 0.79 12.25 -11.18
C ASP A 104 -0.65 12.50 -11.65
N TYR A 105 -1.49 11.46 -11.75
CA TYR A 105 -2.88 11.56 -12.20
C TYR A 105 -3.86 11.99 -11.09
N TYR A 106 -3.46 11.89 -9.82
CA TYR A 106 -4.36 12.15 -8.68
C TYR A 106 -4.39 13.63 -8.27
N GLY A 107 -3.36 14.40 -8.63
CA GLY A 107 -3.22 15.81 -8.27
C GLY A 107 -2.72 16.03 -6.83
N SER A 108 -2.17 17.22 -6.60
CA SER A 108 -1.49 17.56 -5.34
C SER A 108 -2.39 17.47 -4.11
N GLU A 109 -3.65 17.91 -4.21
CA GLU A 109 -4.59 17.87 -3.08
C GLU A 109 -4.91 16.44 -2.62
N PHE A 110 -5.05 15.50 -3.56
CA PHE A 110 -5.30 14.10 -3.22
C PHE A 110 -4.05 13.45 -2.64
N ASN A 111 -2.89 13.69 -3.24
CA ASN A 111 -1.61 13.17 -2.74
C ASN A 111 -1.36 13.67 -1.30
N GLN A 112 -1.69 14.92 -1.00
CA GLN A 112 -1.58 15.45 0.36
C GLN A 112 -2.49 14.70 1.34
N LYS A 113 -3.75 14.41 0.97
CA LYS A 113 -4.67 13.63 1.82
C LYS A 113 -4.15 12.22 2.11
N TYR A 114 -3.51 11.60 1.12
CA TYR A 114 -2.87 10.30 1.31
C TYR A 114 -1.70 10.37 2.30
N LEU A 115 -0.81 11.37 2.12
CA LEU A 115 0.30 11.63 3.04
C LEU A 115 -0.20 11.93 4.45
N ASP A 116 -1.24 12.76 4.59
CA ASP A 116 -1.85 13.09 5.88
C ASP A 116 -2.33 11.82 6.59
N VAL A 117 -2.87 10.85 5.84
CA VAL A 117 -3.30 9.56 6.40
C VAL A 117 -2.12 8.72 6.86
N ILE A 118 -1.10 8.52 6.01
CA ILE A 118 0.07 7.69 6.36
C ILE A 118 0.89 8.27 7.51
N THR A 119 1.00 9.60 7.57
CA THR A 119 1.71 10.32 8.63
C THR A 119 0.87 10.57 9.87
N VAL A 120 -0.40 10.14 9.87
CA VAL A 120 -1.32 10.32 11.00
C VAL A 120 -1.51 11.80 11.35
N SER A 121 -1.50 12.65 10.33
CA SER A 121 -1.74 14.09 10.46
C SER A 121 -3.18 14.39 10.88
N TYR A 122 -3.42 15.60 11.36
CA TYR A 122 -4.75 16.02 11.83
C TYR A 122 -5.83 15.72 10.78
N GLY A 123 -6.87 15.00 11.18
CA GLY A 123 -8.00 14.66 10.30
C GLY A 123 -7.82 13.39 9.47
N TRP A 124 -6.74 12.61 9.64
CA TRP A 124 -6.55 11.34 8.93
C TRP A 124 -7.76 10.39 9.02
N GLU A 125 -8.37 10.27 10.21
CA GLU A 125 -9.55 9.44 10.41
C GLU A 125 -10.76 9.94 9.62
N LYS A 126 -10.90 11.27 9.47
CA LYS A 126 -11.97 11.89 8.68
C LYS A 126 -11.77 11.57 7.20
N THR A 127 -10.53 11.56 6.71
CA THR A 127 -10.20 11.14 5.35
C THR A 127 -10.62 9.69 5.12
N LEU A 128 -10.21 8.76 5.99
CA LEU A 128 -10.60 7.35 5.89
C LEU A 128 -12.13 7.17 5.90
N ALA A 129 -12.82 7.88 6.79
CA ALA A 129 -14.28 7.84 6.89
C ALA A 129 -14.96 8.42 5.63
N ARG A 130 -14.47 9.55 5.11
CA ARG A 130 -14.98 10.21 3.89
C ARG A 130 -14.91 9.28 2.69
N PHE A 131 -13.84 8.49 2.59
CA PHE A 131 -13.67 7.51 1.52
C PHE A 131 -14.28 6.15 1.86
N GLY A 132 -14.95 5.99 3.00
CA GLY A 132 -15.60 4.75 3.40
C GLY A 132 -14.65 3.56 3.49
N VAL A 133 -13.40 3.79 3.90
CA VAL A 133 -12.39 2.72 4.00
C VAL A 133 -12.83 1.69 5.03
N ASP A 134 -12.85 0.42 4.63
CA ASP A 134 -13.23 -0.72 5.49
C ASP A 134 -12.10 -1.74 5.68
N THR A 135 -11.00 -1.57 4.96
CA THR A 135 -9.84 -2.44 5.01
C THR A 135 -8.60 -1.58 4.82
N ILE A 136 -7.59 -1.80 5.65
CA ILE A 136 -6.31 -1.10 5.54
C ILE A 136 -5.22 -2.16 5.41
N LEU A 137 -4.39 -2.06 4.37
CA LEU A 137 -3.26 -2.96 4.09
C LEU A 137 -1.97 -2.13 3.96
N MET A 138 -0.99 -2.37 4.83
CA MET A 138 0.26 -1.59 4.85
C MET A 138 1.41 -2.30 5.55
N PRO A 139 2.65 -1.84 5.35
CA PRO A 139 3.78 -2.32 6.13
C PRO A 139 3.62 -2.01 7.63
N PRO A 140 4.06 -2.91 8.53
CA PRO A 140 4.00 -2.71 9.97
C PRO A 140 4.84 -1.52 10.46
N SER A 141 5.85 -1.11 9.69
CA SER A 141 6.76 -0.01 10.02
C SER A 141 6.17 1.39 9.78
N THR A 142 4.97 1.49 9.20
CA THR A 142 4.34 2.78 8.94
C THR A 142 3.78 3.41 10.22
N PRO A 143 3.82 4.74 10.38
CA PRO A 143 3.23 5.42 11.55
C PRO A 143 1.75 5.07 11.74
N LEU A 144 1.01 5.02 10.63
CA LEU A 144 -0.40 4.65 10.64
C LEU A 144 -0.64 3.23 11.19
N ALA A 145 0.20 2.24 10.85
CA ALA A 145 0.07 0.90 11.42
C ALA A 145 0.22 0.89 12.95
N GLY A 146 1.15 1.69 13.49
CA GLY A 146 1.31 1.88 14.93
C GLY A 146 0.05 2.46 15.57
N THR A 147 -0.46 3.56 15.04
CA THR A 147 -1.69 4.20 15.54
C THR A 147 -2.92 3.29 15.45
N LEU A 148 -3.05 2.50 14.37
CA LEU A 148 -4.17 1.57 14.21
C LEU A 148 -4.11 0.42 15.21
N LYS A 149 -2.92 -0.04 15.61
CA LYS A 149 -2.74 -1.07 16.65
C LYS A 149 -3.21 -0.59 18.04
N GLU A 150 -3.12 0.71 18.30
CA GLU A 150 -3.58 1.32 19.56
C GLU A 150 -5.07 1.75 19.53
N SER A 151 -5.68 1.77 18.34
CA SER A 151 -7.06 2.24 18.17
C SER A 151 -8.09 1.16 18.52
N ALA A 152 -9.06 1.49 19.39
CA ALA A 152 -10.21 0.61 19.62
C ALA A 152 -11.12 0.44 18.39
N ARG A 153 -11.01 1.32 17.39
CA ARG A 153 -11.86 1.33 16.19
C ARG A 153 -11.41 0.32 15.15
N TRP A 154 -10.17 -0.11 15.20
CA TRP A 154 -9.56 -1.01 14.23
C TRP A 154 -9.05 -2.26 14.94
N ARG A 155 -9.09 -3.40 14.26
CA ARG A 155 -8.46 -4.62 14.75
C ARG A 155 -7.55 -5.19 13.68
N VAL A 156 -6.42 -5.74 14.11
CA VAL A 156 -5.54 -6.52 13.26
C VAL A 156 -6.25 -7.83 12.92
N VAL A 157 -6.39 -8.14 11.64
CA VAL A 157 -6.94 -9.42 11.17
C VAL A 157 -5.88 -10.29 10.50
N TYR A 158 -4.73 -9.72 10.16
CA TYR A 158 -3.58 -10.41 9.60
C TYR A 158 -2.31 -9.59 9.87
N ASP A 159 -1.21 -10.27 10.21
CA ASP A 159 0.13 -9.69 10.36
C ASP A 159 1.14 -10.83 10.09
N ASP A 160 2.03 -10.64 9.11
CA ASP A 160 3.12 -11.57 8.79
C ASP A 160 4.51 -10.91 8.86
N GLY A 161 4.59 -9.70 9.44
CA GLY A 161 5.81 -8.91 9.50
C GLY A 161 6.19 -8.19 8.20
N VAL A 162 5.63 -8.57 7.05
CA VAL A 162 5.75 -7.82 5.78
C VAL A 162 4.57 -6.88 5.63
N ALA A 163 3.37 -7.40 5.87
CA ALA A 163 2.12 -6.67 5.74
C ALA A 163 1.21 -6.89 6.96
N VAL A 164 0.54 -5.81 7.35
CA VAL A 164 -0.51 -5.82 8.38
C VAL A 164 -1.80 -5.37 7.77
N VAL A 165 -2.87 -6.04 8.19
CA VAL A 165 -4.22 -5.79 7.72
C VAL A 165 -5.10 -5.42 8.88
N PHE A 166 -5.79 -4.30 8.74
CA PHE A 166 -6.78 -3.84 9.70
C PHE A 166 -8.18 -3.86 9.10
N ARG A 167 -9.16 -4.19 9.94
CA ARG A 167 -10.59 -4.01 9.66
C ARG A 167 -11.26 -3.27 10.82
N PRO A 168 -12.37 -2.54 10.58
CA PRO A 168 -13.13 -1.89 11.63
C PRO A 168 -13.55 -2.91 12.68
N SER A 169 -13.29 -2.61 13.94
CA SER A 169 -13.87 -3.31 15.09
C SER A 169 -15.39 -3.21 14.97
N LYS A 170 -16.08 -4.34 14.72
CA LYS A 170 -17.53 -4.35 14.83
C LYS A 170 -17.82 -3.97 16.28
N LYS A 171 -18.44 -2.81 16.50
CA LYS A 171 -19.01 -2.50 17.80
C LYS A 171 -20.06 -3.58 17.99
N THR A 172 -19.80 -4.56 18.85
CA THR A 172 -20.86 -5.42 19.37
C THR A 172 -21.87 -4.44 19.92
N ALA A 173 -22.98 -4.25 19.22
CA ALA A 173 -24.10 -3.51 19.77
C ALA A 173 -24.44 -4.32 21.01
N GLY A 174 -24.13 -3.77 22.19
CA GLY A 174 -24.52 -4.39 23.44
C GLY A 174 -26.02 -4.58 23.37
N THR A 175 -26.46 -5.81 23.19
CA THR A 175 -27.77 -6.22 23.65
C THR A 175 -27.71 -6.08 25.17
N THR A 176 -27.91 -4.86 25.66
CA THR A 176 -28.33 -4.63 27.03
C THR A 176 -29.75 -5.16 27.08
N ASN A 177 -29.88 -6.47 27.27
CA ASN A 177 -31.09 -7.03 27.83
C ASN A 177 -31.13 -6.52 29.26
N SER A 178 -31.74 -5.35 29.45
CA SER A 178 -32.31 -4.96 30.72
C SER A 178 -33.37 -6.00 31.07
N ILE A 179 -32.96 -7.05 31.79
CA ILE A 179 -33.88 -7.94 32.48
C ILE A 179 -34.41 -7.11 33.65
N THR A 180 -35.43 -6.31 33.37
CA THR A 180 -36.37 -5.83 34.38
C THR A 180 -37.50 -6.84 34.43
N ALA A 181 -37.55 -7.58 35.54
CA ALA A 181 -38.72 -8.15 36.22
C ALA A 181 -38.47 -9.61 36.66
N GLY A 182 -38.38 -9.79 37.98
CA GLY A 182 -38.34 -11.11 38.61
C GLY A 182 -37.82 -11.08 40.04
N ASP A 183 -38.64 -10.52 40.94
CA ASP A 183 -38.81 -10.89 42.35
C ASP A 183 -37.63 -11.50 43.13
N GLY A 184 -37.18 -10.80 44.18
CA GLY A 184 -36.16 -11.32 45.09
C GLY A 184 -35.82 -10.38 46.24
N SER A 185 -36.73 -10.29 47.22
CA SER A 185 -36.53 -9.98 48.65
C SER A 185 -35.49 -8.92 49.05
N CYS A 186 -36.01 -7.85 49.68
CA CYS A 186 -35.29 -6.92 50.54
C CYS A 186 -34.30 -7.62 51.49
N ARG A 187 -33.07 -7.10 51.57
CA ARG A 187 -32.27 -7.06 52.80
C ARG A 187 -31.50 -5.75 52.85
N ASP A 188 -31.97 -4.86 53.72
CA ASP A 188 -31.30 -3.61 54.06
C ASP A 188 -29.94 -3.89 54.68
N ARG A 189 -28.92 -3.15 54.24
CA ARG A 189 -27.73 -2.87 55.05
C ARG A 189 -27.53 -1.36 55.08
N GLU A 190 -27.88 -0.83 56.23
CA GLU A 190 -27.58 0.51 56.73
C GLU A 190 -26.05 0.74 56.79
N ILE A 191 -25.64 2.02 56.96
CA ILE A 191 -24.29 2.54 57.27
C ILE A 191 -23.49 2.96 56.00
N THR A 192 -23.15 4.21 55.68
CA THR A 192 -23.18 5.53 56.33
C THR A 192 -23.17 6.60 55.24
N LYS A 193 -23.92 7.69 55.39
CA LYS A 193 -23.69 8.95 54.66
C LYS A 193 -22.38 9.58 55.15
N THR A 194 -21.44 9.87 54.27
CA THR A 194 -20.38 10.85 54.55
C THR A 194 -20.83 12.19 54.00
N GLU A 195 -21.25 13.07 54.89
CA GLU A 195 -21.57 14.46 54.60
C GLU A 195 -20.32 15.24 54.20
N ALA A 196 -20.50 16.12 53.22
CA ALA A 196 -19.57 17.18 52.89
C ALA A 196 -19.59 18.26 53.98
N SER A 197 -18.43 18.72 54.43
CA SER A 197 -18.30 20.03 55.09
C SER A 197 -16.94 20.65 54.76
N ASP A 198 -17.02 21.84 54.17
CA ASP A 198 -15.94 22.80 53.92
C ASP A 198 -15.07 23.09 55.16
N ARG A 199 -13.77 23.31 54.94
CA ARG A 199 -13.03 24.42 55.59
C ARG A 199 -11.97 25.01 54.67
N ARG A 200 -12.16 26.30 54.38
CA ARG A 200 -11.24 27.24 53.76
C ARG A 200 -10.35 27.84 54.85
N ILE A 201 -9.01 27.68 54.81
CA ILE A 201 -8.05 28.55 55.53
C ILE A 201 -6.83 28.78 54.63
N THR A 202 -6.50 30.06 54.45
CA THR A 202 -5.44 30.67 53.65
C THR A 202 -4.04 30.56 54.28
N LYS A 203 -2.98 30.59 53.46
CA LYS A 203 -1.91 31.61 53.54
C LYS A 203 -0.90 31.51 52.39
N ASN A 204 -0.76 32.64 51.68
CA ASN A 204 0.34 32.95 50.77
C ASN A 204 1.69 32.97 51.51
N LYS A 205 2.75 32.55 50.83
CA LYS A 205 4.13 32.95 51.16
C LYS A 205 4.92 33.18 49.87
N THR A 206 5.01 34.44 49.48
CA THR A 206 6.06 34.97 48.60
C THR A 206 7.29 35.22 49.48
N LYS A 207 8.49 34.82 49.06
CA LYS A 207 9.73 35.32 49.64
C LYS A 207 10.81 35.42 48.56
N THR A 208 11.11 36.70 48.27
CA THR A 208 12.38 37.33 47.85
C THR A 208 13.15 36.73 46.69
#